data_AF-A0A4Z0A573-F1
#
_entry.id   AF-A0A4Z0A573-F1
#
_cell.length_a   1.000
_cell.length_b   1.000
_cell.length_c   1.000
_cell.angle_alpha   90.00
_cell.angle_beta   90.00
_cell.angle_gamma   90.00
#
_symmetry.space_group_name_H-M   'P 1'
#
loop_
_entity.id
_entity.type
_entity.pdbx_description
1 polymer ?
#
loop_
_entity_poly.entity_id
_entity_poly.type
_entity_poly.pdbx_seq_one_letter_code
_entity_poly.pdbx_strand_id
1 'polypeptide(L)'
;VAHPDAATDDRLPAVDVVERIHKWRLGRAGRPAPRLTPDHEVRRAVVYDAGNVVDCDRVDVVSPVLLLSEQMADLLRSQDDAQRAGFSPSEAHAHQAFFGWILPTIRTSEYAVLQIVGLDAAVMSFYLFSVCSVFAATILMPINLKNNIGIGDETGEDDDWKHLDPGAIPPKERDWLDLISDANSYLSLHLLFTYLFTLLALRFIYKNYKRFVRVRQLFSLELVHSIAARTVMVSELPPQLRSERTLAEHFEGMNMTVESVSVCREVGGMKDLLDRRTKALLDLENAWVQYVGNPSTVESYDPSDHAMFGEGDASLSESQPTRVVVPHRKRPTLRPGWFRGKVDALEYLEGKFQEADELVRRRRAAGKFKAMDVAFVTFEKMSSAQIAAQTVHGPAPFQVETCLAPEPRDIVWQNMTYSVNQLRARECLVLISTFLFF
;
A
#
# COMPACT_ATOMS: atom_id res chain seq x y z
N VAL A 1 -60.19 -25.86 -27.46
CA VAL A 1 -59.68 -24.47 -27.45
C VAL A 1 -59.19 -24.20 -26.04
N ALA A 2 -57.87 -24.15 -25.83
CA ALA A 2 -57.28 -24.02 -24.50
C ALA A 2 -57.06 -22.55 -24.15
N HIS A 3 -57.47 -22.14 -22.95
CA HIS A 3 -56.93 -20.95 -22.30
C HIS A 3 -55.59 -21.34 -21.66
N PRO A 4 -54.50 -20.57 -21.86
CA PRO A 4 -53.26 -20.74 -21.10
C PRO A 4 -53.33 -20.01 -19.76
N ASP A 5 -52.55 -20.54 -18.81
CA ASP A 5 -52.59 -20.22 -17.38
C ASP A 5 -52.02 -18.85 -16.98
N ALA A 6 -52.28 -18.49 -15.72
CA ALA A 6 -51.64 -17.38 -15.05
C ALA A 6 -50.14 -17.68 -14.81
N ALA A 7 -49.27 -16.80 -15.29
CA ALA A 7 -47.86 -16.78 -14.89
C ALA A 7 -47.71 -15.90 -13.64
N THR A 8 -47.37 -16.52 -12.50
CA THR A 8 -46.93 -15.82 -11.30
C THR A 8 -45.61 -15.10 -11.59
N ASP A 9 -45.56 -13.84 -11.21
CA ASP A 9 -44.53 -12.86 -11.58
C ASP A 9 -43.47 -12.82 -10.46
N ASP A 10 -42.51 -13.75 -10.51
CA ASP A 10 -41.39 -13.89 -9.53
C ASP A 10 -40.38 -12.72 -9.63
N ARG A 11 -40.85 -11.50 -9.40
CA ARG A 11 -40.02 -10.29 -9.32
C ARG A 11 -39.48 -10.10 -7.91
N LEU A 12 -38.17 -10.29 -7.75
CA LEU A 12 -37.46 -9.75 -6.60
C LEU A 12 -37.43 -8.21 -6.70
N PRO A 13 -37.81 -7.46 -5.66
CA PRO A 13 -37.81 -6.00 -5.70
C PRO A 13 -36.38 -5.45 -5.70
N ALA A 14 -36.13 -4.41 -6.50
CA ALA A 14 -34.81 -3.75 -6.66
C ALA A 14 -34.17 -3.25 -5.35
N VAL A 15 -34.95 -3.20 -4.26
CA VAL A 15 -34.51 -2.93 -2.89
C VAL A 15 -33.44 -3.93 -2.44
N ASP A 16 -33.60 -5.22 -2.75
CA ASP A 16 -32.60 -6.25 -2.44
C ASP A 16 -31.26 -5.96 -3.14
N VAL A 17 -31.28 -5.38 -4.35
CA VAL A 17 -30.05 -4.98 -5.05
C VAL A 17 -29.41 -3.74 -4.44
N VAL A 18 -30.15 -2.69 -4.11
CA VAL A 18 -29.59 -1.51 -3.43
C VAL A 18 -29.06 -1.85 -2.04
N GLU A 19 -29.77 -2.70 -1.29
CA GLU A 19 -29.33 -3.20 0.01
C GLU A 19 -28.08 -4.09 -0.13
N ARG A 20 -27.98 -4.93 -1.17
CA ARG A 20 -26.75 -5.70 -1.48
C ARG A 20 -25.58 -4.80 -1.86
N ILE A 21 -25.81 -3.71 -2.61
CA ILE A 21 -24.78 -2.70 -2.92
C ILE A 21 -24.29 -2.04 -1.62
N HIS A 22 -25.22 -1.64 -0.74
CA HIS A 22 -24.89 -1.03 0.56
C HIS A 22 -24.16 -2.01 1.51
N LYS A 23 -24.66 -3.24 1.65
CA LYS A 23 -24.01 -4.32 2.41
C LYS A 23 -22.64 -4.69 1.85
N TRP A 24 -22.44 -4.61 0.53
CA TRP A 24 -21.12 -4.80 -0.09
C TRP A 24 -20.17 -3.64 0.22
N ARG A 25 -20.65 -2.39 0.20
CA ARG A 25 -19.87 -1.21 0.59
C ARG A 25 -19.45 -1.28 2.07
N LEU A 26 -20.36 -1.69 2.95
CA LEU A 26 -20.12 -1.99 4.38
C LEU A 26 -19.30 -3.27 4.64
N GLY A 27 -19.10 -4.11 3.63
CA GLY A 27 -18.17 -5.24 3.68
C GLY A 27 -16.77 -4.91 3.16
N ARG A 28 -16.62 -3.76 2.49
CA ARG A 28 -15.37 -3.27 1.89
C ARG A 28 -14.70 -2.21 2.76
N ALA A 29 -15.48 -1.33 3.39
CA ALA A 29 -15.09 -0.76 4.66
C ALA A 29 -15.10 -1.89 5.69
N GLY A 30 -13.99 -2.13 6.40
CA GLY A 30 -13.97 -3.17 7.43
C GLY A 30 -15.09 -2.94 8.46
N ARG A 31 -15.70 -4.02 8.96
CA ARG A 31 -16.79 -3.93 9.96
C ARG A 31 -16.35 -2.95 11.06
N PRO A 32 -17.09 -1.86 11.34
CA PRO A 32 -16.88 -1.16 12.60
C PRO A 32 -17.10 -2.20 13.71
N ALA A 33 -16.20 -2.26 14.68
CA ALA A 33 -16.40 -3.09 15.86
C ALA A 33 -17.76 -2.74 16.48
N PRO A 34 -18.56 -3.73 16.92
CA PRO A 34 -19.83 -3.43 17.55
C PRO A 34 -19.57 -2.50 18.73
N ARG A 35 -20.29 -1.37 18.79
CA ARG A 35 -20.27 -0.51 19.98
C ARG A 35 -20.83 -1.34 21.13
N LEU A 36 -19.94 -1.79 22.01
CA LEU A 36 -20.32 -2.38 23.29
C LEU A 36 -21.07 -1.32 24.08
N THR A 37 -22.38 -1.50 24.23
CA THR A 37 -23.14 -0.83 25.30
C THR A 37 -22.76 -1.46 26.64
N PRO A 38 -22.83 -0.73 27.78
CA PRO A 38 -22.18 -1.16 29.03
C PRO A 38 -22.76 -2.42 29.70
N ASP A 39 -23.92 -2.94 29.24
CA ASP A 39 -24.74 -3.86 30.02
C ASP A 39 -24.49 -5.37 29.77
N HIS A 40 -23.43 -5.74 29.05
CA HIS A 40 -23.22 -7.15 28.64
C HIS A 40 -22.10 -7.94 29.35
N GLU A 41 -21.44 -7.36 30.36
CA GLU A 41 -20.30 -8.00 31.04
C GLU A 41 -20.67 -9.06 32.10
N VAL A 42 -21.96 -9.23 32.42
CA VAL A 42 -22.41 -10.00 33.62
C VAL A 42 -22.89 -11.44 33.32
N ARG A 43 -22.81 -11.95 32.08
CA ARG A 43 -23.34 -13.29 31.74
C ARG A 43 -22.42 -14.18 30.88
N ARG A 44 -21.36 -14.72 31.51
CA ARG A 44 -20.72 -16.02 31.11
C ARG A 44 -19.79 -16.58 32.19
N ALA A 45 -20.33 -16.99 33.35
CA ALA A 45 -19.55 -17.68 34.41
C ALA A 45 -20.39 -18.59 35.34
N VAL A 46 -20.91 -19.71 34.81
CA VAL A 46 -21.32 -20.94 35.54
C VAL A 46 -21.23 -22.06 34.46
N VAL A 47 -20.60 -23.22 34.61
CA VAL A 47 -20.71 -24.30 35.62
C VAL A 47 -19.40 -25.13 35.64
N TYR A 48 -18.90 -25.46 36.84
CA TYR A 48 -18.12 -26.62 37.34
C TYR A 48 -17.44 -27.61 36.34
N ASP A 49 -16.27 -28.22 36.59
CA ASP A 49 -15.47 -28.44 37.83
C ASP A 49 -13.99 -28.78 37.43
N ALA A 50 -12.96 -29.02 38.27
CA ALA A 50 -12.84 -29.13 39.74
C ALA A 50 -11.41 -28.83 40.24
N GLY A 51 -11.27 -28.63 41.57
CA GLY A 51 -10.16 -29.19 42.37
C GLY A 51 -8.76 -28.57 42.30
N ASN A 52 -8.53 -27.43 42.98
CA ASN A 52 -7.68 -27.42 44.19
C ASN A 52 -7.67 -26.07 44.92
N VAL A 53 -7.49 -26.12 46.24
CA VAL A 53 -7.39 -24.95 47.13
C VAL A 53 -5.92 -24.55 47.30
N VAL A 54 -5.60 -23.29 47.00
CA VAL A 54 -4.54 -22.54 47.70
C VAL A 54 -5.04 -21.12 47.91
N ASP A 55 -5.11 -20.73 49.17
CA ASP A 55 -5.39 -19.36 49.63
C ASP A 55 -4.07 -18.58 49.77
N CYS A 56 -4.04 -17.31 49.39
CA CYS A 56 -2.94 -16.37 49.68
C CYS A 56 -3.37 -14.91 49.42
N ASP A 57 -3.23 -14.09 50.46
CA ASP A 57 -3.55 -12.67 50.51
C ASP A 57 -3.01 -11.80 49.35
N ARG A 58 -3.96 -11.07 48.74
CA ARG A 58 -3.97 -9.59 48.65
C ARG A 58 -2.62 -8.86 48.50
N VAL A 59 -2.27 -8.50 47.27
CA VAL A 59 -1.59 -7.22 46.97
C VAL A 59 -2.19 -6.58 45.73
N ASP A 60 -2.92 -5.48 45.91
CA ASP A 60 -3.39 -4.62 44.81
C ASP A 60 -2.23 -3.85 44.19
N VAL A 61 -1.51 -4.48 43.24
CA VAL A 61 -0.59 -3.77 42.34
C VAL A 61 -1.29 -3.59 40.99
N VAL A 62 -2.02 -2.49 40.85
CA VAL A 62 -2.39 -1.98 39.51
C VAL A 62 -1.08 -1.68 38.79
N SER A 63 -0.70 -2.55 37.86
CA SER A 63 0.57 -2.45 37.16
C SER A 63 0.65 -1.11 36.43
N PRO A 64 1.72 -0.32 36.60
CA PRO A 64 1.93 0.92 35.83
C PRO A 64 1.85 0.71 34.31
N VAL A 65 2.10 -0.52 33.85
CA VAL A 65 1.99 -0.93 32.44
C VAL A 65 0.54 -0.90 31.93
N LEU A 66 -0.46 -1.23 32.75
CA LEU A 66 -1.87 -1.20 32.35
C LEU A 66 -2.38 0.25 32.26
N LEU A 67 -2.05 1.09 33.26
CA LEU A 67 -2.33 2.52 33.25
C LEU A 67 -1.65 3.23 32.06
N LEU A 68 -0.41 2.86 31.72
CA LEU A 68 0.25 3.31 30.50
C LEU A 68 -0.43 2.78 29.23
N SER A 69 -0.97 1.56 29.23
CA SER A 69 -1.66 1.01 28.05
C SER A 69 -2.99 1.71 27.76
N GLU A 70 -3.78 2.07 28.77
CA GLU A 70 -5.02 2.83 28.60
C GLU A 70 -4.74 4.28 28.19
N GLN A 71 -3.80 4.97 28.88
CA GLN A 71 -3.38 6.32 28.47
C GLN A 71 -2.78 6.35 27.06
N MET A 72 -2.09 5.29 26.64
CA MET A 72 -1.55 5.17 25.29
C MET A 72 -2.62 4.79 24.26
N ALA A 73 -3.66 4.03 24.64
CA ALA A 73 -4.82 3.75 23.78
C ALA A 73 -5.69 5.00 23.57
N ASP A 74 -5.85 5.85 24.58
CA ASP A 74 -6.52 7.15 24.45
C ASP A 74 -5.67 8.16 23.66
N LEU A 75 -4.34 8.15 23.82
CA LEU A 75 -3.44 8.90 22.95
C LEU A 75 -3.51 8.43 21.50
N LEU A 76 -3.57 7.11 21.24
CA LEU A 76 -3.72 6.57 19.89
C LEU A 76 -5.09 6.90 19.28
N ARG A 77 -6.17 6.89 20.08
CA ARG A 77 -7.50 7.33 19.62
C ARG A 77 -7.51 8.83 19.29
N SER A 78 -6.89 9.63 20.15
CA SER A 78 -6.63 11.06 19.89
C SER A 78 -5.77 11.27 18.65
N GLN A 79 -4.81 10.38 18.37
CA GLN A 79 -3.93 10.48 17.20
C GLN A 79 -4.60 10.02 15.90
N ASP A 80 -5.46 8.99 15.94
CA ASP A 80 -6.32 8.57 14.83
C ASP A 80 -7.33 9.67 14.46
N ASP A 81 -7.96 10.28 15.47
CA ASP A 81 -8.89 11.39 15.25
C ASP A 81 -8.14 12.67 14.84
N ALA A 82 -6.90 12.89 15.30
CA ALA A 82 -6.02 13.96 14.80
C ALA A 82 -5.48 13.68 13.38
N GLN A 83 -5.26 12.43 12.97
CA GLN A 83 -4.95 12.08 11.58
C GLN A 83 -6.17 12.31 10.68
N ARG A 84 -7.36 11.89 11.11
CA ARG A 84 -8.62 12.17 10.37
C ARG A 84 -8.92 13.67 10.29
N ALA A 85 -8.67 14.42 11.36
CA ALA A 85 -8.75 15.89 11.35
C ALA A 85 -7.62 16.54 10.55
N GLY A 86 -6.44 15.92 10.48
CA GLY A 86 -5.32 16.33 9.63
C GLY A 86 -5.54 16.13 8.13
N PHE A 87 -6.55 15.33 7.75
CA PHE A 87 -7.10 15.28 6.40
C PHE A 87 -8.24 16.29 6.15
N SER A 88 -8.63 17.11 7.13
CA SER A 88 -9.25 18.39 6.79
C SER A 88 -8.20 19.27 6.09
N PRO A 89 -8.54 20.02 5.03
CA PRO A 89 -7.61 20.94 4.43
C PRO A 89 -7.24 21.98 5.48
N SER A 90 -5.99 21.94 5.96
CA SER A 90 -5.47 22.94 6.88
C SER A 90 -5.64 24.34 6.27
N GLU A 91 -5.89 25.34 7.11
CA GLU A 91 -6.16 26.74 6.69
C GLU A 91 -5.07 27.34 5.80
N ALA A 92 -3.90 26.70 5.68
CA ALA A 92 -2.89 26.96 4.66
C ALA A 92 -3.45 26.99 3.22
N HIS A 93 -4.55 26.31 2.92
CA HIS A 93 -5.23 26.36 1.61
C HIS A 93 -6.22 27.53 1.44
N ALA A 94 -6.47 28.33 2.48
CA ALA A 94 -7.45 29.43 2.43
C ALA A 94 -7.02 30.59 1.50
N HIS A 95 -5.73 30.71 1.19
CA HIS A 95 -5.20 31.72 0.27
C HIS A 95 -4.67 31.08 -1.01
N GLN A 96 -5.41 31.25 -2.11
CA GLN A 96 -5.02 30.83 -3.47
C GLN A 96 -3.93 31.75 -4.06
N ALA A 97 -2.75 31.79 -3.42
CA ALA A 97 -1.55 32.35 -4.02
C ALA A 97 -0.81 31.27 -4.80
N PHE A 98 -0.35 31.57 -6.02
CA PHE A 98 0.36 30.61 -6.90
C PHE A 98 1.58 29.94 -6.25
N PHE A 99 2.25 30.64 -5.32
CA PHE A 99 3.37 30.15 -4.53
C PHE A 99 3.04 29.97 -3.03
N GLY A 100 1.75 30.00 -2.66
CA GLY A 100 1.30 29.92 -1.27
C GLY A 100 1.70 28.64 -0.53
N TRP A 101 1.97 27.56 -1.28
CA TRP A 101 2.44 26.28 -0.76
C TRP A 101 3.94 26.26 -0.38
N ILE A 102 4.78 27.11 -1.00
CA ILE A 102 6.25 27.03 -0.84
C ILE A 102 6.68 27.30 0.62
N LEU A 103 6.19 28.40 1.20
CA LEU A 103 6.59 28.81 2.56
C LEU A 103 6.08 27.85 3.65
N PRO A 104 4.83 27.33 3.59
CA PRO A 104 4.40 26.21 4.43
C PRO A 104 5.29 24.98 4.27
N THR A 105 5.59 24.52 3.05
CA THR A 105 6.44 23.35 2.81
C THR A 105 7.82 23.51 3.44
N ILE A 106 8.50 24.65 3.23
CA ILE A 106 9.83 24.93 3.82
C ILE A 106 9.76 25.04 5.35
N ARG A 107 8.63 25.46 5.92
CA ARG A 107 8.42 25.54 7.38
C ARG A 107 7.97 24.23 8.04
N THR A 108 7.62 23.19 7.27
CA THR A 108 7.32 21.88 7.86
C THR A 108 8.55 21.33 8.58
N SER A 109 8.38 20.82 9.79
CA SER A 109 9.50 20.25 10.54
C SER A 109 9.91 18.91 9.92
N GLU A 110 11.22 18.62 9.93
CA GLU A 110 11.74 17.35 9.40
C GLU A 110 11.10 16.12 10.07
N TYR A 111 10.62 16.26 11.31
CA TYR A 111 9.90 15.20 12.03
C TYR A 111 8.50 14.96 11.45
N ALA A 112 7.74 16.02 11.17
CA ALA A 112 6.41 15.89 10.56
C ALA A 112 6.48 15.32 9.14
N VAL A 113 7.44 15.80 8.33
CA VAL A 113 7.70 15.24 6.98
C VAL A 113 8.01 13.75 7.06
N LEU A 114 8.85 13.35 8.01
CA LEU A 114 9.28 11.97 8.21
C LEU A 114 8.16 11.03 8.68
N GLN A 115 7.15 11.53 9.38
CA GLN A 115 5.95 10.76 9.74
C GLN A 115 4.92 10.67 8.59
N ILE A 116 4.83 11.68 7.73
CA ILE A 116 3.80 11.76 6.67
C ILE A 116 4.27 11.10 5.37
N VAL A 117 5.52 11.32 4.97
CA VAL A 117 6.11 10.85 3.69
C VAL A 117 6.95 9.58 3.89
N GLY A 118 7.24 9.23 5.15
CA GLY A 118 8.29 8.27 5.49
C GLY A 118 9.69 8.90 5.42
N LEU A 119 10.73 8.09 5.59
CA LEU A 119 12.11 8.57 5.52
C LEU A 119 12.51 8.90 4.09
N ASP A 120 12.24 10.13 3.65
CA ASP A 120 12.71 10.58 2.35
C ASP A 120 14.23 10.83 2.35
N ALA A 121 14.94 9.95 1.63
CA ALA A 121 16.36 10.10 1.37
C ALA A 121 16.66 11.24 0.39
N ALA A 122 15.68 11.72 -0.40
CA ALA A 122 15.88 12.81 -1.34
C ALA A 122 16.12 14.15 -0.63
N VAL A 123 15.31 14.54 0.38
CA VAL A 123 15.60 15.74 1.21
C VAL A 123 17.05 15.76 1.72
N MET A 124 17.53 14.62 2.23
CA MET A 124 18.88 14.50 2.78
C MET A 124 19.97 14.49 1.69
N SER A 125 19.63 14.07 0.47
CA SER A 125 20.51 14.09 -0.71
C SER A 125 20.60 15.48 -1.33
N PHE A 126 19.51 16.27 -1.32
CA PHE A 126 19.52 17.66 -1.79
C PHE A 126 20.54 18.52 -1.02
N TYR A 127 20.72 18.29 0.30
CA TYR A 127 21.78 18.98 1.05
C TYR A 127 23.20 18.61 0.58
N LEU A 128 23.46 17.34 0.26
CA LEU A 128 24.76 16.92 -0.28
C LEU A 128 24.99 17.55 -1.66
N PHE A 129 24.03 17.45 -2.57
CA PHE A 129 24.12 18.02 -3.92
C PHE A 129 24.23 19.55 -3.88
N SER A 130 23.53 20.23 -2.98
CA SER A 130 23.63 21.68 -2.79
C SER A 130 25.04 22.10 -2.35
N VAL A 131 25.62 21.43 -1.34
CA VAL A 131 26.99 21.74 -0.89
C VAL A 131 28.02 21.45 -1.98
N CYS A 132 27.93 20.29 -2.65
CA CYS A 132 28.81 19.98 -3.78
C CYS A 132 28.65 20.98 -4.93
N SER A 133 27.42 21.40 -5.24
CA SER A 133 27.12 22.39 -6.28
C SER A 133 27.71 23.76 -5.96
N VAL A 134 27.63 24.23 -4.70
CA VAL A 134 28.29 25.48 -4.27
C VAL A 134 29.79 25.41 -4.49
N PHE A 135 30.47 24.34 -4.06
CA PHE A 135 31.91 24.17 -4.30
C PHE A 135 32.26 24.05 -5.80
N ALA A 136 31.44 23.35 -6.59
CA ALA A 136 31.63 23.23 -8.02
C ALA A 136 31.45 24.58 -8.75
N ALA A 137 30.42 25.36 -8.41
CA ALA A 137 30.14 26.65 -9.03
C ALA A 137 31.11 27.77 -8.58
N THR A 138 31.62 27.71 -7.35
CA THR A 138 32.52 28.76 -6.81
C THR A 138 34.00 28.52 -7.10
N ILE A 139 34.43 27.26 -7.27
CA ILE A 139 35.85 26.92 -7.42
C ILE A 139 36.12 26.21 -8.75
N LEU A 140 35.46 25.07 -9.02
CA LEU A 140 35.73 24.29 -10.23
C LEU A 140 35.30 25.00 -11.51
N MET A 141 34.14 25.65 -11.52
CA MET A 141 33.61 26.34 -12.70
C MET A 141 34.47 27.53 -13.13
N PRO A 142 34.88 28.48 -12.25
CA PRO A 142 35.79 29.55 -12.64
C PRO A 142 37.16 29.05 -13.11
N ILE A 143 37.69 27.98 -12.53
CA ILE A 143 39.00 27.42 -12.90
C ILE A 143 38.92 26.66 -14.24
N ASN A 144 37.86 25.88 -14.46
CA ASN A 144 37.59 25.23 -15.74
C ASN A 144 37.37 26.26 -16.86
N LEU A 145 36.60 27.32 -16.60
CA LEU A 145 36.45 28.44 -17.54
C LEU A 145 37.80 29.11 -17.84
N LYS A 146 38.56 29.52 -16.81
CA LYS A 146 39.85 30.19 -16.99
C LYS A 146 40.85 29.35 -17.80
N ASN A 147 40.88 28.03 -17.59
CA ASN A 147 41.83 27.13 -18.27
C ASN A 147 41.37 26.72 -19.68
N ASN A 148 40.06 26.69 -19.95
CA ASN A 148 39.50 26.16 -21.21
C ASN A 148 39.02 27.24 -22.20
N ILE A 149 38.86 28.50 -21.77
CA ILE A 149 38.46 29.62 -22.64
C ILE A 149 39.45 29.88 -23.79
N GLY A 150 40.73 29.50 -23.64
CA GLY A 150 41.77 29.68 -24.67
C GLY A 150 41.97 28.51 -25.64
N ILE A 151 41.14 27.47 -25.59
CA ILE A 151 41.27 26.25 -26.44
C ILE A 151 40.24 26.26 -27.60
N GLY A 152 39.23 27.13 -27.54
CA GLY A 152 38.15 27.21 -28.54
C GLY A 152 38.29 28.29 -29.61
N ASP A 153 39.28 29.18 -29.51
CA ASP A 153 39.48 30.30 -30.45
C ASP A 153 40.61 30.02 -31.45
N GLU A 154 40.61 28.79 -31.99
CA GLU A 154 41.24 28.50 -33.29
C GLU A 154 40.31 28.98 -34.43
N THR A 155 39.88 30.25 -34.38
CA THR A 155 39.59 30.95 -35.63
C THR A 155 40.94 31.14 -36.32
N GLY A 156 41.24 30.24 -37.25
CA GLY A 156 42.55 30.16 -37.89
C GLY A 156 42.96 31.48 -38.55
N GLU A 157 43.92 32.15 -37.93
CA GLU A 157 44.81 33.07 -38.61
C GLU A 157 46.24 32.58 -38.38
N ASP A 158 46.82 32.01 -39.45
CA ASP A 158 48.23 31.67 -39.57
C ASP A 158 49.08 32.96 -39.60
N ASP A 159 49.09 33.74 -38.52
CA ASP A 159 49.74 35.07 -38.50
C ASP A 159 51.22 35.04 -38.08
N ASP A 160 51.90 33.95 -38.41
CA ASP A 160 53.35 33.73 -38.25
C ASP A 160 54.20 34.59 -39.24
N TRP A 161 53.59 35.62 -39.85
CA TRP A 161 54.24 36.49 -40.85
C TRP A 161 54.16 38.00 -40.56
N LYS A 162 53.69 38.41 -39.38
CA LYS A 162 53.72 39.83 -38.98
C LYS A 162 54.33 40.02 -37.60
N HIS A 163 55.65 40.26 -37.55
CA HIS A 163 56.35 41.21 -36.65
C HIS A 163 57.89 41.07 -36.77
N LEU A 164 58.45 41.44 -37.93
CA LEU A 164 59.88 41.77 -38.03
C LEU A 164 60.14 43.17 -37.46
N ASP A 165 60.07 43.30 -36.13
CA ASP A 165 60.40 44.53 -35.41
C ASP A 165 61.68 44.29 -34.58
N PRO A 166 62.86 44.84 -34.96
CA PRO A 166 64.16 44.45 -34.38
C PRO A 166 64.37 44.76 -32.89
N GLY A 167 63.37 45.30 -32.20
CA GLY A 167 63.39 45.60 -30.76
C GLY A 167 62.17 45.08 -29.99
N ALA A 168 61.26 44.32 -30.62
CA ALA A 168 60.14 43.72 -29.91
C ALA A 168 60.62 42.52 -29.07
N ILE A 169 60.34 42.57 -27.77
CA ILE A 169 60.53 41.42 -26.87
C ILE A 169 59.61 40.31 -27.40
N PRO A 170 60.11 39.08 -27.66
CA PRO A 170 59.25 38.00 -28.13
C PRO A 170 58.11 37.77 -27.13
N PRO A 171 56.87 37.49 -27.57
CA PRO A 171 55.82 37.08 -26.66
C PRO A 171 56.34 35.86 -25.90
N LYS A 172 56.35 35.93 -24.55
CA LYS A 172 56.98 34.91 -23.70
C LYS A 172 56.42 33.54 -24.09
N GLU A 173 57.25 32.74 -24.76
CA GLU A 173 56.89 31.37 -25.13
C GLU A 173 56.40 30.69 -23.86
N ARG A 174 55.23 30.02 -23.95
CA ARG A 174 54.68 29.27 -22.82
C ARG A 174 55.61 28.09 -22.60
N ASP A 175 56.55 28.27 -21.67
CA ASP A 175 57.50 27.24 -21.28
C ASP A 175 56.74 25.94 -21.06
N TRP A 176 57.27 24.85 -21.63
CA TRP A 176 56.80 23.49 -21.36
C TRP A 176 56.68 23.20 -19.84
N LEU A 177 57.52 23.85 -19.02
CA LEU A 177 57.42 23.83 -17.55
C LEU A 177 56.24 24.64 -17.01
N ASP A 178 55.89 25.79 -17.60
CA ASP A 178 54.66 26.53 -17.26
C ASP A 178 53.44 25.67 -17.65
N LEU A 179 53.44 25.01 -18.83
CA LEU A 179 52.35 24.12 -19.26
C LEU A 179 52.21 22.87 -18.37
N ILE A 180 53.33 22.24 -17.99
CA ILE A 180 53.34 21.10 -17.06
C ILE A 180 52.95 21.54 -15.64
N SER A 181 53.38 22.72 -15.19
CA SER A 181 53.00 23.28 -13.88
C SER A 181 51.50 23.58 -13.83
N ASP A 182 50.95 24.23 -14.86
CA ASP A 182 49.54 24.59 -14.94
C ASP A 182 48.67 23.33 -15.10
N ALA A 183 49.02 22.40 -16.00
CA ALA A 183 48.33 21.13 -16.17
C ALA A 183 48.40 20.23 -14.93
N ASN A 184 49.55 20.15 -14.26
CA ASN A 184 49.71 19.43 -13.00
C ASN A 184 48.86 20.08 -11.90
N SER A 185 48.80 21.42 -11.83
CA SER A 185 47.96 22.13 -10.85
C SER A 185 46.46 21.91 -11.12
N TYR A 186 46.03 22.00 -12.38
CA TYR A 186 44.65 21.83 -12.81
C TYR A 186 44.16 20.39 -12.59
N LEU A 187 44.96 19.39 -12.98
CA LEU A 187 44.62 17.98 -12.82
C LEU A 187 44.69 17.56 -11.34
N SER A 188 45.69 18.03 -10.59
CA SER A 188 45.78 17.78 -9.14
C SER A 188 44.63 18.43 -8.37
N LEU A 189 44.14 19.60 -8.80
CA LEU A 189 42.95 20.21 -8.22
C LEU A 189 41.71 19.35 -8.47
N HIS A 190 41.50 18.86 -9.69
CA HIS A 190 40.36 17.97 -10.00
C HIS A 190 40.44 16.66 -9.21
N LEU A 191 41.64 16.09 -9.04
CA LEU A 191 41.88 14.91 -8.21
C LEU A 191 41.56 15.20 -6.73
N LEU A 192 42.06 16.32 -6.19
CA LEU A 192 41.79 16.76 -4.82
C LEU A 192 40.29 16.98 -4.57
N PHE A 193 39.58 17.65 -5.48
CA PHE A 193 38.14 17.85 -5.38
C PHE A 193 37.34 16.56 -5.53
N THR A 194 37.81 15.61 -6.34
CA THR A 194 37.22 14.27 -6.42
C THR A 194 37.31 13.55 -5.08
N TYR A 195 38.48 13.57 -4.42
CA TYR A 195 38.62 13.03 -3.06
C TYR A 195 37.80 13.79 -2.02
N LEU A 196 37.74 15.13 -2.10
CA LEU A 196 36.94 15.98 -1.22
C LEU A 196 35.45 15.65 -1.32
N PHE A 197 34.89 15.59 -2.53
CA PHE A 197 33.49 15.25 -2.76
C PHE A 197 33.19 13.80 -2.38
N THR A 198 34.11 12.86 -2.62
CA THR A 198 33.96 11.47 -2.18
C THR A 198 33.91 11.39 -0.65
N LEU A 199 34.81 12.06 0.06
CA LEU A 199 34.83 12.11 1.53
C LEU A 199 33.59 12.80 2.09
N LEU A 200 33.14 13.88 1.46
CA LEU A 200 31.92 14.60 1.83
C LEU A 200 30.68 13.72 1.65
N ALA A 201 30.56 13.04 0.50
CA ALA A 201 29.48 12.09 0.23
C ALA A 201 29.46 10.95 1.25
N LEU A 202 30.60 10.29 1.51
CA LEU A 202 30.71 9.24 2.52
C LEU A 202 30.32 9.74 3.92
N ARG A 203 30.73 10.95 4.32
CA ARG A 203 30.36 11.57 5.60
C ARG A 203 28.85 11.84 5.69
N PHE A 204 28.24 12.37 4.63
CA PHE A 204 26.80 12.61 4.59
C PHE A 204 26.01 11.30 4.60
N ILE A 205 26.39 10.32 3.77
CA ILE A 205 25.79 8.97 3.75
C ILE A 205 25.88 8.33 5.14
N TYR A 206 27.04 8.35 5.81
CA TYR A 206 27.18 7.80 7.16
C TYR A 206 26.27 8.50 8.19
N LYS A 207 26.22 9.84 8.18
CA LYS A 207 25.35 10.63 9.08
C LYS A 207 23.87 10.30 8.84
N ASN A 208 23.46 10.25 7.58
CA ASN A 208 22.08 9.97 7.17
C ASN A 208 21.68 8.53 7.50
N TYR A 209 22.55 7.56 7.22
CA TYR A 209 22.32 6.15 7.56
C TYR A 209 22.20 5.93 9.07
N LYS A 210 23.04 6.58 9.88
CA LYS A 210 22.95 6.53 11.35
C LYS A 210 21.67 7.18 11.89
N ARG A 211 21.12 8.20 11.22
CA ARG A 211 19.79 8.76 11.52
C ARG A 211 18.68 7.78 11.12
N PHE A 212 18.76 7.22 9.91
CA PHE A 212 17.80 6.23 9.39
C PHE A 212 17.66 5.01 10.30
N VAL A 213 18.77 4.38 10.70
CA VAL A 213 18.74 3.17 11.54
C VAL A 213 17.97 3.42 12.84
N ARG A 214 18.18 4.56 13.51
CA ARG A 214 17.44 4.92 14.74
C ARG A 214 15.95 5.13 14.49
N VAL A 215 15.61 5.85 13.42
CA VAL A 215 14.21 6.10 13.03
C VAL A 215 13.51 4.78 12.71
N ARG A 216 14.15 3.92 11.91
CA ARG A 216 13.63 2.60 11.55
C ARG A 216 13.44 1.73 12.79
N GLN A 217 14.35 1.76 13.75
CA GLN A 217 14.21 1.04 15.03
C GLN A 217 12.98 1.52 15.82
N LEU A 218 12.79 2.83 15.97
CA LEU A 218 11.61 3.40 16.65
C LEU A 218 10.30 3.02 15.96
N PHE A 219 10.21 3.19 14.64
CA PHE A 219 9.04 2.84 13.84
C PHE A 219 8.74 1.32 13.88
N SER A 220 9.78 0.49 13.94
CA SER A 220 9.63 -0.97 14.06
C SER A 220 9.12 -1.39 15.45
N LEU A 221 9.32 -0.59 16.50
CA LEU A 221 8.75 -0.81 17.82
C LEU A 221 7.25 -0.45 17.88
N GLU A 222 6.83 0.61 17.20
CA GLU A 222 5.41 0.95 16.99
C GLU A 222 4.64 -0.20 16.32
N LEU A 223 5.26 -0.83 15.31
CA LEU A 223 4.66 -1.92 14.54
C LEU A 223 4.61 -3.29 15.25
N VAL A 224 5.18 -3.45 16.45
CA VAL A 224 5.23 -4.75 17.18
C VAL A 224 3.85 -5.41 17.35
N HIS A 225 2.81 -4.60 17.55
CA HIS A 225 1.43 -5.05 17.74
C HIS A 225 0.71 -5.35 16.41
N SER A 226 1.25 -4.89 15.27
CA SER A 226 0.68 -5.16 13.95
C SER A 226 0.77 -6.64 13.61
N ILE A 227 -0.28 -7.17 12.97
CA ILE A 227 -0.31 -8.56 12.49
C ILE A 227 0.88 -8.81 11.56
N ALA A 228 1.17 -7.88 10.63
CA ALA A 228 2.27 -8.04 9.67
C ALA A 228 3.66 -8.22 10.33
N ALA A 229 3.92 -7.58 11.48
CA ALA A 229 5.17 -7.77 12.21
C ALA A 229 5.29 -9.15 12.88
N ARG A 230 4.14 -9.82 13.10
CA ARG A 230 4.02 -11.15 13.72
C ARG A 230 3.77 -12.26 12.70
N THR A 231 3.65 -11.94 11.41
CA THR A 231 3.40 -12.91 10.33
C THR A 231 4.67 -13.17 9.52
N VAL A 232 4.92 -14.44 9.22
CA VAL A 232 5.96 -14.92 8.30
C VAL A 232 5.30 -15.50 7.06
N MET A 233 5.81 -15.13 5.89
CA MET A 233 5.52 -15.80 4.63
C MET A 233 6.47 -17.00 4.49
N VAL A 234 5.88 -18.17 4.30
CA VAL A 234 6.57 -19.45 4.11
C VAL A 234 6.37 -19.88 2.67
N SER A 235 7.46 -20.10 1.95
CA SER A 235 7.51 -20.51 0.54
C SER A 235 8.09 -21.93 0.40
N GLU A 236 7.96 -22.51 -0.80
CA GLU A 236 8.52 -23.83 -1.13
C GLU A 236 8.08 -24.95 -0.16
N LEU A 237 6.80 -24.91 0.26
CA LEU A 237 6.24 -25.93 1.15
C LEU A 237 6.17 -27.31 0.46
N PRO A 238 6.77 -28.36 1.06
CA PRO A 238 6.63 -29.72 0.58
C PRO A 238 5.17 -30.21 0.75
N PRO A 239 4.66 -31.14 -0.06
CA PRO A 239 3.24 -31.57 -0.03
C PRO A 239 2.70 -31.97 1.36
N GLN A 240 3.56 -32.49 2.23
CA GLN A 240 3.25 -32.91 3.60
C GLN A 240 2.96 -31.74 4.56
N LEU A 241 3.52 -30.55 4.29
CA LEU A 241 3.36 -29.33 5.10
C LEU A 241 2.36 -28.33 4.47
N ARG A 242 1.60 -28.74 3.44
CA ARG A 242 0.56 -27.90 2.79
C ARG A 242 -0.80 -27.96 3.49
N SER A 243 -0.86 -28.49 4.71
CA SER A 243 -2.05 -28.43 5.57
C SER A 243 -1.81 -27.37 6.65
N GLU A 244 -2.81 -26.52 6.88
CA GLU A 244 -2.77 -25.47 7.90
C GLU A 244 -2.40 -26.05 9.28
N ARG A 245 -2.92 -27.24 9.60
CA ARG A 245 -2.63 -27.97 10.83
C ARG A 245 -1.19 -28.50 10.90
N THR A 246 -0.69 -29.17 9.86
CA THR A 246 0.67 -29.75 9.91
C THR A 246 1.76 -28.69 9.89
N LEU A 247 1.47 -27.52 9.31
CA LEU A 247 2.37 -26.37 9.36
C LEU A 247 2.37 -25.69 10.74
N ALA A 248 1.22 -25.58 11.41
CA ALA A 248 1.16 -25.15 12.81
C ALA A 248 1.96 -26.11 13.73
N GLU A 249 1.67 -27.41 13.66
CA GLU A 249 2.36 -28.45 14.45
C GLU A 249 3.89 -28.44 14.22
N HIS A 250 4.36 -28.09 13.01
CA HIS A 250 5.78 -27.95 12.68
C HIS A 250 6.45 -26.79 13.45
N PHE A 251 5.84 -25.60 13.47
CA PHE A 251 6.38 -24.44 14.19
C PHE A 251 6.20 -24.55 15.71
N GLU A 252 5.09 -25.11 16.18
CA GLU A 252 4.87 -25.41 17.61
C GLU A 252 5.89 -26.40 18.15
N GLY A 253 6.27 -27.42 17.35
CA GLY A 253 7.35 -28.36 17.66
C GLY A 253 8.74 -27.71 17.81
N MET A 254 8.93 -26.51 17.26
CA MET A 254 10.13 -25.68 17.47
C MET A 254 9.98 -24.67 18.63
N ASN A 255 8.97 -24.88 19.49
CA ASN A 255 8.64 -24.04 20.65
C ASN A 255 8.27 -22.59 20.25
N MET A 256 7.58 -22.44 19.10
CA MET A 256 7.11 -21.16 18.56
C MET A 256 5.58 -21.14 18.57
N THR A 257 4.96 -20.27 19.38
CA THR A 257 3.49 -20.26 19.51
C THR A 257 2.81 -19.60 18.32
N VAL A 258 1.93 -20.35 17.65
CA VAL A 258 1.24 -19.95 16.42
C VAL A 258 -0.18 -19.47 16.76
N GLU A 259 -0.54 -18.27 16.31
CA GLU A 259 -1.91 -17.73 16.43
C GLU A 259 -2.80 -18.24 15.29
N SER A 260 -2.28 -18.25 14.05
CA SER A 260 -3.04 -18.71 12.88
C SER A 260 -2.14 -19.08 11.70
N VAL A 261 -2.65 -19.99 10.86
CA VAL A 261 -2.02 -20.39 9.59
C VAL A 261 -3.01 -20.20 8.45
N SER A 262 -2.56 -19.59 7.35
CA SER A 262 -3.32 -19.44 6.11
C SER A 262 -2.51 -19.94 4.93
N VAL A 263 -2.81 -21.15 4.44
CA VAL A 263 -2.17 -21.71 3.25
C VAL A 263 -2.76 -21.07 1.99
N CYS A 264 -1.91 -20.57 1.10
CA CYS A 264 -2.36 -20.00 -0.17
C CYS A 264 -2.99 -21.08 -1.04
N ARG A 265 -4.08 -20.74 -1.74
CA ARG A 265 -4.82 -21.68 -2.58
C ARG A 265 -4.91 -21.17 -4.01
N GLU A 266 -4.93 -22.09 -4.96
CA GLU A 266 -4.97 -21.80 -6.39
C GLU A 266 -6.33 -21.22 -6.81
N VAL A 267 -6.53 -19.92 -6.58
CA VAL A 267 -7.75 -19.17 -6.94
C VAL A 267 -7.82 -18.81 -8.43
N GLY A 268 -7.27 -19.67 -9.30
CA GLY A 268 -7.24 -19.50 -10.75
C GLY A 268 -8.62 -19.17 -11.34
N GLY A 269 -8.68 -18.09 -12.13
CA GLY A 269 -9.91 -17.54 -12.73
C GLY A 269 -10.87 -16.84 -11.76
N MET A 270 -10.67 -16.91 -10.43
CA MET A 270 -11.54 -16.20 -9.48
C MET A 270 -11.40 -14.69 -9.61
N LYS A 271 -10.18 -14.18 -9.84
CA LYS A 271 -9.94 -12.74 -10.06
C LYS A 271 -10.75 -12.25 -11.27
N ASP A 272 -10.69 -12.93 -12.41
CA ASP A 272 -11.43 -12.52 -13.61
C ASP A 272 -12.95 -12.47 -13.39
N LEU A 273 -13.50 -13.39 -12.58
CA LEU A 273 -14.91 -13.39 -12.21
C LEU A 273 -15.24 -12.24 -11.24
N LEU A 274 -14.37 -11.96 -10.26
CA LEU A 274 -14.53 -10.82 -9.35
C LEU A 274 -14.38 -9.47 -10.07
N ASP A 275 -13.48 -9.36 -11.04
CA ASP A 275 -13.26 -8.16 -11.85
C ASP A 275 -14.45 -7.94 -12.79
N ARG A 276 -15.00 -9.00 -13.40
CA ARG A 276 -16.27 -8.94 -14.16
C ARG A 276 -17.46 -8.49 -13.29
N ARG A 277 -17.60 -9.07 -12.09
CA ARG A 277 -18.64 -8.69 -11.12
C ARG A 277 -18.49 -7.24 -10.65
N THR A 278 -17.26 -6.81 -10.37
CA THR A 278 -16.95 -5.43 -9.97
C THR A 278 -17.21 -4.44 -11.10
N LYS A 279 -16.87 -4.80 -12.34
CA LYS A 279 -17.19 -3.98 -13.52
C LYS A 279 -18.71 -3.84 -13.71
N ALA A 280 -19.46 -4.95 -13.69
CA ALA A 280 -20.92 -4.91 -13.82
C ALA A 280 -21.58 -4.09 -12.71
N LEU A 281 -21.05 -4.19 -11.48
CA LEU A 281 -21.46 -3.37 -10.34
C LEU A 281 -21.19 -1.88 -10.56
N LEU A 282 -19.98 -1.50 -10.98
CA LEU A 282 -19.61 -0.11 -11.26
C LEU A 282 -20.41 0.46 -12.45
N ASP A 283 -20.66 -0.33 -13.49
CA ASP A 283 -21.50 0.07 -14.63
C ASP A 283 -22.95 0.34 -14.16
N LEU A 284 -23.49 -0.50 -13.26
CA LEU A 284 -24.81 -0.32 -12.64
C LEU A 284 -24.87 0.89 -11.70
N GLU A 285 -23.88 1.06 -10.82
CA GLU A 285 -23.74 2.23 -9.94
C GLU A 285 -23.67 3.53 -10.74
N ASN A 286 -22.87 3.57 -11.81
CA ASN A 286 -22.77 4.72 -12.71
C ASN A 286 -24.12 5.04 -13.38
N ALA A 287 -24.88 4.04 -13.81
CA ALA A 287 -26.21 4.24 -14.39
C ALA A 287 -27.22 4.78 -13.36
N TRP A 288 -27.16 4.31 -12.10
CA TRP A 288 -27.96 4.84 -11.00
C TRP A 288 -27.58 6.29 -10.65
N VAL A 289 -26.29 6.60 -10.57
CA VAL A 289 -25.79 7.96 -10.31
C VAL A 289 -26.20 8.93 -11.43
N GLN A 290 -26.15 8.51 -12.70
CA GLN A 290 -26.65 9.32 -13.82
C GLN A 290 -28.16 9.55 -13.76
N TYR A 291 -28.93 8.60 -13.22
CA TYR A 291 -30.38 8.69 -13.14
C TYR A 291 -30.87 9.57 -11.97
N VAL A 292 -30.29 9.39 -10.78
CA VAL A 292 -30.72 10.00 -9.51
C VAL A 292 -29.94 11.26 -9.15
N GLY A 293 -28.69 11.39 -9.64
CA GLY A 293 -27.76 12.45 -9.27
C GLY A 293 -26.90 12.11 -8.05
N ASN A 294 -25.79 12.85 -7.87
CA ASN A 294 -24.95 12.81 -6.68
C ASN A 294 -24.59 14.26 -6.26
N PRO A 295 -25.13 14.79 -5.15
CA PRO A 295 -26.11 14.16 -4.26
C PRO A 295 -27.45 13.88 -4.97
N SER A 296 -28.23 12.93 -4.44
CA SER A 296 -29.53 12.55 -4.99
C SER A 296 -30.55 13.69 -4.87
N THR A 297 -31.21 14.06 -5.97
CA THR A 297 -32.24 15.13 -5.97
C THR A 297 -33.64 14.65 -5.58
N VAL A 298 -33.74 13.43 -5.03
CA VAL A 298 -34.98 12.81 -4.57
C VAL A 298 -34.99 12.83 -3.05
N GLU A 299 -36.15 13.02 -2.42
CA GLU A 299 -36.31 12.89 -0.98
C GLU A 299 -35.70 11.55 -0.51
N SER A 300 -34.80 11.65 0.45
CA SER A 300 -33.95 10.55 0.88
C SER A 300 -34.78 9.45 1.55
N TYR A 301 -34.64 8.24 1.03
CA TYR A 301 -34.93 7.03 1.80
C TYR A 301 -33.99 7.02 3.01
N ASP A 302 -34.53 7.28 4.21
CA ASP A 302 -33.81 7.06 5.46
C ASP A 302 -34.07 5.62 5.93
N PRO A 303 -33.04 4.75 6.01
CA PRO A 303 -33.21 3.39 6.51
C PRO A 303 -33.69 3.34 7.98
N SER A 304 -33.56 4.42 8.75
CA SER A 304 -33.96 4.47 10.15
C SER A 304 -35.47 4.66 10.37
N ASP A 305 -36.21 5.22 9.40
CA ASP A 305 -37.68 5.32 9.47
C ASP A 305 -38.35 3.93 9.51
N HIS A 306 -37.72 2.91 8.92
CA HIS A 306 -38.20 1.53 8.97
C HIS A 306 -37.70 0.72 10.19
N ALA A 307 -36.77 1.26 10.99
CA ALA A 307 -36.22 0.59 12.17
C ALA A 307 -37.08 0.70 13.44
N MET A 308 -38.21 1.44 13.38
CA MET A 308 -39.12 1.73 14.49
C MET A 308 -40.23 0.67 14.72
N PHE A 309 -40.32 -0.39 13.91
CA PHE A 309 -41.25 -1.50 14.16
C PHE A 309 -40.69 -2.46 15.21
N GLY A 310 -40.82 -2.05 16.48
CA GLY A 310 -40.55 -2.89 17.64
C GLY A 310 -41.51 -4.08 17.75
N GLU A 311 -41.14 -5.04 18.59
CA GLU A 311 -41.80 -6.34 18.76
C GLU A 311 -43.31 -6.22 19.08
N GLY A 312 -44.16 -6.43 18.07
CA GLY A 312 -45.62 -6.43 18.22
C GLY A 312 -46.35 -6.93 16.96
N ASP A 313 -47.04 -8.07 17.09
CA ASP A 313 -47.96 -8.72 16.13
C ASP A 313 -47.50 -8.90 14.67
N ALA A 314 -46.86 -10.05 14.44
CA ALA A 314 -46.36 -10.53 13.15
C ALA A 314 -47.46 -11.14 12.22
N SER A 315 -48.60 -10.48 12.01
CA SER A 315 -49.74 -11.10 11.29
C SER A 315 -50.50 -10.26 10.25
N LEU A 316 -50.24 -8.95 10.08
CA LEU A 316 -51.02 -8.08 9.16
C LEU A 316 -50.20 -7.05 8.36
N SER A 317 -49.00 -7.41 7.88
CA SER A 317 -48.23 -6.53 6.96
C SER A 317 -47.44 -7.27 5.88
N GLU A 318 -48.09 -8.20 5.18
CA GLU A 318 -47.63 -8.61 3.86
C GLU A 318 -48.04 -7.55 2.82
N SER A 319 -47.17 -7.31 1.82
CA SER A 319 -47.45 -6.57 0.57
C SER A 319 -47.50 -5.03 0.55
N GLN A 320 -46.60 -4.33 1.26
CA GLN A 320 -46.08 -3.05 0.73
C GLN A 320 -44.63 -3.22 0.25
N PRO A 321 -44.38 -3.36 -1.08
CA PRO A 321 -43.02 -3.31 -1.60
C PRO A 321 -42.43 -1.93 -1.29
N THR A 322 -41.28 -1.92 -0.64
CA THR A 322 -40.54 -0.73 -0.24
C THR A 322 -40.36 0.20 -1.46
N ARG A 323 -41.13 1.29 -1.45
CA ARG A 323 -41.34 2.13 -2.64
C ARG A 323 -40.11 3.02 -2.86
N VAL A 324 -39.11 2.47 -3.55
CA VAL A 324 -37.99 3.24 -4.10
C VAL A 324 -38.57 4.45 -4.83
N VAL A 325 -38.27 5.65 -4.34
CA VAL A 325 -38.82 6.88 -4.92
C VAL A 325 -38.15 7.10 -6.27
N VAL A 326 -38.83 6.66 -7.33
CA VAL A 326 -38.38 6.81 -8.70
C VAL A 326 -38.36 8.31 -9.05
N PRO A 327 -37.22 8.89 -9.48
CA PRO A 327 -37.18 10.25 -9.97
C PRO A 327 -38.25 10.49 -11.05
N HIS A 328 -38.82 11.69 -11.12
CA HIS A 328 -39.77 12.10 -12.18
C HIS A 328 -39.17 12.18 -13.61
N ARG A 329 -38.00 11.55 -13.83
CA ARG A 329 -37.29 11.45 -15.10
C ARG A 329 -37.54 10.08 -15.74
N LYS A 330 -37.59 10.03 -17.07
CA LYS A 330 -37.68 8.77 -17.82
C LYS A 330 -36.47 7.88 -17.51
N ARG A 331 -36.71 6.59 -17.21
CA ARG A 331 -35.67 5.60 -16.90
C ARG A 331 -34.68 5.48 -18.07
N PRO A 332 -33.37 5.43 -17.84
CA PRO A 332 -32.37 5.40 -18.91
C PRO A 332 -32.51 4.12 -19.75
N THR A 333 -32.30 4.24 -21.07
CA THR A 333 -32.33 3.08 -21.99
C THR A 333 -30.97 2.91 -22.65
N LEU A 334 -30.46 1.68 -22.73
CA LEU A 334 -29.23 1.35 -23.46
C LEU A 334 -29.51 0.46 -24.66
N ARG A 335 -28.56 0.39 -25.59
CA ARG A 335 -28.58 -0.54 -26.72
C ARG A 335 -27.44 -1.55 -26.53
N PRO A 336 -27.73 -2.82 -26.21
CA PRO A 336 -26.69 -3.77 -25.77
C PRO A 336 -25.82 -4.32 -26.90
N GLY A 337 -26.18 -4.04 -28.16
CA GLY A 337 -25.41 -4.36 -29.35
C GLY A 337 -26.03 -3.69 -30.58
N TRP A 338 -25.24 -3.51 -31.65
CA TRP A 338 -25.61 -2.72 -32.84
C TRP A 338 -26.98 -3.07 -33.43
N PHE A 339 -27.30 -4.37 -33.48
CA PHE A 339 -28.53 -4.90 -34.09
C PHE A 339 -29.67 -5.22 -33.09
N ARG A 340 -29.47 -5.03 -31.77
CA ARG A 340 -30.53 -5.30 -30.78
C ARG A 340 -31.45 -4.09 -30.59
N GLY A 341 -32.63 -4.31 -30.00
CA GLY A 341 -33.52 -3.23 -29.56
C GLY A 341 -32.90 -2.37 -28.45
N LYS A 342 -33.51 -1.22 -28.17
CA LYS A 342 -33.24 -0.49 -26.91
C LYS A 342 -33.90 -1.26 -25.78
N VAL A 343 -33.19 -1.43 -24.67
CA VAL A 343 -33.69 -2.05 -23.43
C VAL A 343 -33.50 -1.06 -22.28
N ASP A 344 -34.18 -1.32 -21.16
CA ASP A 344 -33.94 -0.56 -19.94
C ASP A 344 -32.48 -0.73 -19.49
N ALA A 345 -31.80 0.37 -19.18
CA ALA A 345 -30.40 0.35 -18.83
C ALA A 345 -30.15 -0.26 -17.45
N LEU A 346 -31.00 0.05 -16.47
CA LEU A 346 -30.81 -0.40 -15.09
C LEU A 346 -31.06 -1.90 -14.98
N GLU A 347 -32.18 -2.37 -15.54
CA GLU A 347 -32.58 -3.78 -15.50
C GLU A 347 -31.58 -4.70 -16.26
N TYR A 348 -31.06 -4.24 -17.40
CA TYR A 348 -30.04 -4.99 -18.14
C TYR A 348 -28.69 -5.07 -17.40
N LEU A 349 -28.27 -4.00 -16.73
CA LEU A 349 -27.04 -3.97 -15.94
C LEU A 349 -27.20 -4.75 -14.63
N GLU A 350 -28.38 -4.72 -14.01
CA GLU A 350 -28.76 -5.54 -12.87
C GLU A 350 -28.70 -7.04 -13.21
N GLY A 351 -29.32 -7.47 -14.31
CA GLY A 351 -29.22 -8.85 -14.79
C GLY A 351 -27.78 -9.30 -15.05
N LYS A 352 -26.94 -8.44 -15.63
CA LYS A 352 -25.50 -8.70 -15.79
C LYS A 352 -24.75 -8.82 -14.47
N PHE A 353 -25.08 -7.98 -13.50
CA PHE A 353 -24.48 -8.07 -12.16
C PHE A 353 -24.90 -9.36 -11.47
N GLN A 354 -26.17 -9.75 -11.55
CA GLN A 354 -26.68 -11.02 -11.01
C GLN A 354 -25.99 -12.22 -11.67
N GLU A 355 -25.85 -12.25 -13.00
CA GLU A 355 -25.12 -13.31 -13.72
C GLU A 355 -23.66 -13.42 -13.23
N ALA A 356 -22.95 -12.30 -13.12
CA ALA A 356 -21.56 -12.28 -12.65
C ALA A 356 -21.42 -12.65 -11.15
N ASP A 357 -22.35 -12.23 -10.30
CA ASP A 357 -22.43 -12.61 -8.89
C ASP A 357 -22.71 -14.10 -8.72
N GLU A 358 -23.58 -14.67 -9.56
CA GLU A 358 -23.87 -16.10 -9.55
C GLU A 358 -22.66 -16.92 -10.02
N LEU A 359 -21.94 -16.50 -11.06
CA LEU A 359 -20.68 -17.15 -11.48
C LEU A 359 -19.64 -17.17 -10.35
N VAL A 360 -19.49 -16.07 -9.59
CA VAL A 360 -18.63 -16.02 -8.39
C VAL A 360 -19.16 -16.96 -7.31
N ARG A 361 -20.48 -16.99 -7.05
CA ARG A 361 -21.11 -17.91 -6.08
C ARG A 361 -20.88 -19.37 -6.44
N ARG A 362 -21.11 -19.77 -7.70
CA ARG A 362 -20.84 -21.12 -8.22
C ARG A 362 -19.36 -21.49 -8.07
N ARG A 363 -18.43 -20.59 -8.44
CA ARG A 363 -16.98 -20.85 -8.32
C ARG A 363 -16.51 -20.99 -6.87
N ARG A 364 -17.11 -20.25 -5.93
CA ARG A 364 -16.88 -20.42 -4.48
C ARG A 364 -17.46 -21.74 -3.96
N ALA A 365 -18.70 -22.07 -4.32
CA ALA A 365 -19.37 -23.31 -3.94
C ALA A 365 -18.65 -24.58 -4.45
N ALA A 366 -17.98 -24.50 -5.60
CA ALA A 366 -17.15 -25.60 -6.11
C ALA A 366 -15.99 -25.99 -5.16
N GLY A 367 -15.55 -25.08 -4.27
CA GLY A 367 -14.77 -25.33 -3.04
C GLY A 367 -13.33 -25.87 -3.17
N LYS A 368 -13.04 -26.65 -4.21
CA LYS A 368 -11.79 -27.39 -4.39
C LYS A 368 -10.72 -26.50 -5.03
N PHE A 369 -10.15 -25.60 -4.23
CA PHE A 369 -8.93 -24.87 -4.58
C PHE A 369 -7.71 -25.65 -4.05
N LYS A 370 -6.79 -25.99 -4.96
CA LYS A 370 -5.54 -26.71 -4.66
C LYS A 370 -4.68 -25.89 -3.69
N ALA A 371 -4.07 -26.53 -2.71
CA ALA A 371 -3.09 -25.87 -1.83
C ALA A 371 -1.77 -25.63 -2.60
N MET A 372 -1.29 -24.39 -2.53
CA MET A 372 -0.01 -23.96 -3.12
C MET A 372 1.16 -24.29 -2.20
N ASP A 373 2.35 -23.98 -2.66
CA ASP A 373 3.63 -24.05 -1.94
C ASP A 373 3.91 -22.82 -1.06
N VAL A 374 2.97 -21.87 -0.95
CA VAL A 374 3.09 -20.65 -0.13
C VAL A 374 2.04 -20.63 1.00
N ALA A 375 2.41 -20.18 2.19
CA ALA A 375 1.51 -19.96 3.32
C ALA A 375 1.93 -18.73 4.15
N PHE A 376 1.00 -18.23 4.96
CA PHE A 376 1.26 -17.22 5.98
C PHE A 376 1.05 -17.83 7.37
N VAL A 377 2.04 -17.66 8.24
CA VAL A 377 2.01 -18.13 9.63
C VAL A 377 2.12 -16.92 10.54
N THR A 378 1.07 -16.64 11.30
CA THR A 378 1.04 -15.57 12.30
C THR A 378 1.35 -16.17 13.66
N PHE A 379 2.37 -15.66 14.33
CA PHE A 379 2.79 -16.07 15.67
C PHE A 379 2.19 -15.15 16.73
N GLU A 380 1.98 -15.63 17.95
CA GLU A 380 1.54 -14.77 19.05
C GLU A 380 2.56 -13.65 19.34
N LYS A 381 3.86 -13.93 19.15
CA LYS A 381 4.97 -13.03 19.50
C LYS A 381 5.76 -12.64 18.26
N MET A 382 6.06 -11.34 18.12
CA MET A 382 6.96 -10.84 17.08
C MET A 382 8.35 -11.50 17.14
N SER A 383 8.86 -11.82 18.33
CA SER A 383 10.14 -12.52 18.49
C SER A 383 10.15 -13.87 17.78
N SER A 384 9.04 -14.61 17.81
CA SER A 384 8.89 -15.87 17.09
C SER A 384 8.92 -15.65 15.58
N ALA A 385 8.20 -14.65 15.06
CA ALA A 385 8.25 -14.30 13.64
C ALA A 385 9.67 -13.92 13.17
N GLN A 386 10.43 -13.16 13.98
CA GLN A 386 11.82 -12.80 13.69
C GLN A 386 12.77 -14.00 13.71
N ILE A 387 12.60 -14.92 14.68
CA ILE A 387 13.37 -16.17 14.73
C ILE A 387 13.07 -16.99 13.48
N ALA A 388 11.79 -17.25 13.17
CA ALA A 388 11.37 -18.06 12.03
C ALA A 388 11.94 -17.51 10.71
N ALA A 389 11.87 -16.19 10.49
CA ALA A 389 12.40 -15.56 9.28
C ALA A 389 13.95 -15.56 9.18
N GLN A 390 14.68 -15.97 10.22
CA GLN A 390 16.15 -15.99 10.26
C GLN A 390 16.75 -17.41 10.41
N THR A 391 15.92 -18.41 10.69
CA THR A 391 16.30 -19.82 10.82
C THR A 391 16.00 -20.63 9.56
N VAL A 392 16.82 -21.66 9.28
CA VAL A 392 16.56 -22.63 8.21
C VAL A 392 15.69 -23.77 8.73
N HIS A 393 14.54 -24.01 8.11
CA HIS A 393 13.56 -25.04 8.53
C HIS A 393 13.64 -26.33 7.68
N GLY A 394 14.20 -26.26 6.48
CA GLY A 394 14.37 -27.39 5.57
C GLY A 394 15.73 -28.11 5.71
N PRO A 395 15.79 -29.45 5.61
CA PRO A 395 17.05 -30.19 5.53
C PRO A 395 17.74 -30.07 4.15
N ALA A 396 16.97 -29.74 3.11
CA ALA A 396 17.45 -29.45 1.77
C ALA A 396 17.36 -27.94 1.49
N PRO A 397 18.25 -27.38 0.65
CA PRO A 397 18.07 -26.02 0.14
C PRO A 397 16.78 -25.96 -0.70
N PHE A 398 16.17 -24.77 -0.74
CA PHE A 398 14.91 -24.51 -1.45
C PHE A 398 13.72 -25.32 -0.93
N GLN A 399 13.55 -25.36 0.40
CA GLN A 399 12.46 -26.05 1.07
C GLN A 399 12.09 -25.33 2.38
N VAL A 400 10.81 -24.96 2.54
CA VAL A 400 10.33 -24.16 3.69
C VAL A 400 11.15 -22.88 3.87
N GLU A 401 11.32 -22.11 2.80
CA GLU A 401 11.96 -20.80 2.87
C GLU A 401 11.04 -19.80 3.59
N THR A 402 11.58 -19.05 4.54
CA THR A 402 10.81 -18.16 5.42
C THR A 402 11.32 -16.73 5.35
N CYS A 403 10.38 -15.77 5.26
CA CYS A 403 10.68 -14.35 5.31
C CYS A 403 9.54 -13.60 6.01
N LEU A 404 9.81 -12.40 6.55
CA LEU A 404 8.77 -11.58 7.17
C LEU A 404 7.70 -11.23 6.12
N ALA A 405 6.43 -11.37 6.49
CA ALA A 405 5.34 -11.06 5.56
C ALA A 405 5.27 -9.54 5.30
N PRO A 406 5.07 -9.10 4.04
CA PRO A 406 4.77 -7.70 3.74
C PRO A 406 3.36 -7.32 4.23
N GLU A 407 3.00 -6.03 4.21
CA GLU A 407 1.62 -5.63 4.54
C GLU A 407 0.63 -6.33 3.58
N PRO A 408 -0.56 -6.79 4.04
CA PRO A 408 -1.56 -7.42 3.17
C PRO A 408 -1.99 -6.63 1.92
N ARG A 409 -1.73 -5.31 1.88
CA ARG A 409 -1.97 -4.43 0.74
C ARG A 409 -0.86 -4.50 -0.32
N ASP A 410 0.37 -4.74 0.10
CA ASP A 410 1.56 -4.85 -0.77
C ASP A 410 1.68 -6.26 -1.39
N ILE A 411 0.87 -7.21 -0.91
CA ILE A 411 0.82 -8.57 -1.45
C ILE A 411 0.21 -8.57 -2.87
N VAL A 412 1.06 -8.84 -3.87
CA VAL A 412 0.63 -9.15 -5.23
C VAL A 412 0.16 -10.61 -5.32
N TRP A 413 -1.08 -10.87 -4.91
CA TRP A 413 -1.70 -12.19 -4.86
C TRP A 413 -1.62 -12.99 -6.18
N GLN A 414 -1.52 -12.33 -7.33
CA GLN A 414 -1.34 -12.98 -8.65
C GLN A 414 0.00 -13.69 -8.78
N ASN A 415 1.03 -13.26 -8.05
CA ASN A 415 2.37 -13.87 -8.13
C ASN A 415 2.48 -15.13 -7.25
N MET A 416 1.62 -15.27 -6.24
CA MET A 416 1.59 -16.40 -5.30
C MET A 416 0.96 -17.68 -5.86
N THR A 417 0.44 -17.65 -7.08
CA THR A 417 -0.10 -18.83 -7.79
C THR A 417 0.92 -19.54 -8.68
N TYR A 418 2.13 -19.01 -8.84
CA TYR A 418 3.18 -19.62 -9.66
C TYR A 418 4.08 -20.50 -8.81
N SER A 419 4.49 -21.65 -9.36
CA SER A 419 5.52 -22.47 -8.70
C SER A 419 6.90 -21.84 -8.87
N VAL A 420 7.82 -22.11 -7.94
CA VAL A 420 9.15 -21.48 -7.99
C VAL A 420 9.92 -21.76 -9.28
N ASN A 421 9.79 -22.96 -9.86
CA ASN A 421 10.40 -23.26 -11.17
C ASN A 421 9.88 -22.34 -12.29
N GLN A 422 8.61 -21.91 -12.23
CA GLN A 422 8.06 -20.93 -13.17
C GLN A 422 8.56 -19.51 -12.88
N LEU A 423 8.75 -19.15 -11.61
CA LEU A 423 9.33 -17.86 -11.20
C LEU A 423 10.79 -17.75 -11.70
N ARG A 424 11.64 -18.72 -11.35
CA ARG A 424 13.05 -18.77 -11.79
C ARG A 424 13.18 -18.78 -13.32
N ALA A 425 12.32 -19.53 -14.02
CA ALA A 425 12.32 -19.53 -15.49
C ALA A 425 11.97 -18.14 -16.08
N ARG A 426 11.01 -17.41 -15.47
CA ARG A 426 10.65 -16.05 -15.88
C ARG A 426 11.75 -15.05 -15.57
N GLU A 427 12.39 -15.15 -14.40
CA GLU A 427 13.54 -14.33 -14.03
C GLU A 427 14.68 -14.51 -15.04
N CYS A 428 15.05 -15.76 -15.35
CA CYS A 428 16.03 -16.06 -16.40
C CYS A 428 15.63 -15.47 -17.76
N LEU A 429 14.37 -15.61 -18.19
CA LEU A 429 13.89 -15.02 -19.46
C LEU A 429 13.95 -13.48 -19.46
N VAL A 430 13.61 -12.82 -18.36
CA VAL A 430 13.70 -11.36 -18.22
C VAL A 430 15.16 -10.90 -18.22
N LEU A 431 16.05 -11.60 -17.51
CA LEU A 431 17.48 -11.31 -17.51
C LEU A 431 18.10 -11.48 -18.90
N ILE A 432 17.79 -12.59 -19.59
CA ILE A 432 18.23 -12.84 -20.98
C ILE A 432 17.67 -11.75 -21.91
N SER A 433 16.38 -11.41 -21.80
CA SER A 433 15.77 -10.36 -22.62
C SER A 433 16.37 -8.97 -22.36
N THR A 434 16.81 -8.69 -21.13
CA THR A 434 17.47 -7.44 -20.79
C THR A 434 18.88 -7.42 -21.37
N PHE A 435 19.65 -8.51 -21.21
CA PHE A 435 20.99 -8.70 -21.77
C PHE A 435 21.03 -8.75 -23.31
N LEU A 436 19.92 -9.07 -23.98
CA LEU A 436 19.82 -9.00 -25.45
C LEU A 436 19.38 -7.62 -25.96
N PHE A 437 18.92 -6.73 -25.07
CA PHE A 437 18.40 -5.40 -25.43
C PHE A 437 19.36 -4.26 -25.06
N PHE A 438 20.27 -4.50 -24.12
CA PHE A 438 21.36 -3.62 -23.70
C PHE A 438 22.72 -4.22 -24.06
#